data_AF-A0A256FI06-F1
#
_entry.id   AF-A0A256FI06-F1
#
_cell.length_a   1.000
_cell.length_b   1.000
_cell.length_c   1.000
_cell.angle_alpha   90.00
_cell.angle_beta   90.00
_cell.angle_gamma   90.00
#
_symmetry.space_group_name_H-M   'P 1'
#
loop_
_entity.id
_entity.type
_entity.pdbx_description
1 polymer ?
#
loop_
_entity_poly.entity_id
_entity_poly.type
_entity_poly.pdbx_seq_one_letter_code
_entity_poly.pdbx_strand_id
1 'polypeptide(L)'
;MLGPKQPGDYPDRDIDCQESVAQGIADLIEQATLSGSSEQEAAAAIADTGIPGIRNLIDDAVAAGWSEEEAANAIKIVSAGMYRGFTGTDPDE
;
A
#
# COMPACT_ATOMS: atom_id res chain seq x y z
N MET A 1 -2.29 7.61 -9.12
CA MET A 1 -1.02 7.40 -8.38
C MET A 1 0.06 8.35 -8.86
N LEU A 2 1.06 8.65 -8.02
CA LEU A 2 2.24 9.41 -8.45
C LEU A 2 3.22 8.45 -9.14
N GLY A 3 3.81 8.87 -10.25
CA GLY A 3 4.86 8.08 -10.93
C GLY A 3 6.23 8.24 -10.26
N PRO A 4 7.24 7.43 -10.66
CA PRO A 4 8.60 7.57 -10.15
C PRO A 4 9.19 8.93 -10.50
N LYS A 5 10.03 9.47 -9.61
CA LYS A 5 10.68 10.79 -9.80
C LYS A 5 11.62 10.82 -11.00
N GLN A 6 12.25 9.68 -11.29
CA GLN A 6 13.16 9.51 -12.41
C GLN A 6 13.09 8.08 -12.94
N PRO A 7 13.35 7.86 -14.24
CA PRO A 7 13.44 6.52 -14.80
C PRO A 7 14.70 5.81 -14.29
N GLY A 8 14.62 4.48 -14.17
CA GLY A 8 15.73 3.65 -13.69
C GLY A 8 15.85 3.58 -12.17
N ASP A 9 16.93 2.97 -11.69
CA ASP A 9 17.17 2.77 -10.26
C ASP A 9 17.69 4.06 -9.60
N TYR A 10 17.16 4.38 -8.43
CA TYR A 10 17.64 5.50 -7.62
C TYR A 10 17.44 5.22 -6.12
N PRO A 11 18.24 5.85 -5.24
CA PRO A 11 18.33 5.44 -3.83
C PRO A 11 17.02 5.39 -3.05
N ASP A 12 16.09 6.30 -3.36
CA ASP A 12 14.80 6.43 -2.66
C ASP A 12 13.62 5.86 -3.45
N ARG A 13 13.88 5.05 -4.49
CA ARG A 13 12.84 4.56 -5.40
C ARG A 13 11.80 3.71 -4.70
N ASP A 14 12.24 2.80 -3.83
CA ASP A 14 11.36 1.99 -3.01
C ASP A 14 10.53 2.83 -2.03
N ILE A 15 11.11 3.88 -1.44
CA ILE A 15 10.42 4.78 -0.50
C ILE A 15 9.37 5.60 -1.24
N ASP A 16 9.70 6.16 -2.40
CA ASP A 16 8.75 6.90 -3.22
C ASP A 16 7.61 6.00 -3.72
N CYS A 17 7.90 4.74 -4.03
CA CYS A 17 6.86 3.76 -4.38
C CYS A 17 5.94 3.49 -3.18
N GLN A 18 6.51 3.30 -1.98
CA GLN A 18 5.78 3.15 -0.72
C GLN A 18 4.85 4.33 -0.45
N GLU A 19 5.35 5.56 -0.56
CA GLU A 19 4.54 6.77 -0.35
C GLU A 19 3.40 6.87 -1.39
N SER A 20 3.67 6.52 -2.64
CA SER A 20 2.67 6.54 -3.71
C SER A 20 1.55 5.51 -3.49
N VAL A 21 1.91 4.27 -3.11
CA VAL A 21 0.91 3.22 -2.82
C VAL A 21 0.22 3.43 -1.49
N ALA A 22 0.83 4.12 -0.51
CA ALA A 22 0.23 4.39 0.78
C ALA A 22 -1.07 5.18 0.68
N GLN A 23 -1.11 6.16 -0.23
CA GLN A 23 -2.35 6.90 -0.53
C GLN A 23 -3.44 5.97 -1.06
N GLY A 24 -3.11 5.09 -2.01
CA GLY A 24 -4.08 4.15 -2.56
C GLY A 24 -4.53 3.08 -1.56
N ILE A 25 -3.65 2.65 -0.65
CA ILE A 25 -4.01 1.74 0.45
C ILE A 25 -4.96 2.44 1.42
N ALA A 26 -4.71 3.70 1.79
CA ALA A 26 -5.61 4.47 2.64
C ALA A 26 -7.01 4.61 2.00
N ASP A 27 -7.07 4.88 0.70
CA ASP A 27 -8.31 4.92 -0.08
C ASP A 27 -9.05 3.57 -0.05
N LEU A 28 -8.33 2.45 -0.19
CA LEU A 28 -8.92 1.12 -0.09
C LEU A 28 -9.46 0.81 1.31
N ILE A 29 -8.76 1.26 2.36
CA ILE A 29 -9.23 1.15 3.75
C ILE A 29 -10.50 1.97 3.93
N GLU A 30 -10.52 3.22 3.46
CA GLU A 30 -11.69 4.09 3.54
C GLU A 30 -12.89 3.50 2.79
N GLN A 31 -12.68 2.94 1.60
CA GLN A 31 -13.77 2.29 0.86
C GLN A 31 -14.30 1.04 1.57
N ALA A 32 -13.43 0.25 2.17
CA ALA A 32 -13.83 -0.90 2.97
C ALA A 32 -14.60 -0.48 4.23
N THR A 33 -14.22 0.64 4.85
CA THR A 33 -14.91 1.14 6.05
C THR A 33 -16.27 1.74 5.74
N LEU A 34 -16.39 2.45 4.62
CA LEU A 34 -17.68 2.89 4.07
C LEU A 34 -18.61 1.71 3.75
N SER A 35 -18.04 0.56 3.40
CA SER A 35 -18.78 -0.69 3.14
C SER A 35 -19.19 -1.43 4.43
N GLY A 36 -18.78 -0.93 5.61
CA GLY A 36 -19.12 -1.46 6.92
C GLY A 36 -18.06 -2.34 7.58
N SER A 37 -16.87 -2.48 7.00
CA SER A 37 -15.72 -3.14 7.65
C SER A 37 -15.04 -2.19 8.64
N SER A 38 -14.38 -2.74 9.67
CA SER A 38 -13.53 -1.90 10.54
C SER A 38 -12.22 -1.55 9.82
N GLU A 39 -11.59 -0.42 10.15
CA GLU A 39 -10.29 -0.02 9.58
C GLU A 39 -9.22 -1.11 9.76
N GLN A 40 -9.25 -1.81 10.90
CA GLN A 40 -8.36 -2.93 11.21
C GLN A 40 -8.61 -4.15 10.31
N GLU A 41 -9.87 -4.48 10.02
CA GLU A 41 -10.23 -5.59 9.14
C GLU A 41 -9.85 -5.28 7.70
N ALA A 42 -10.06 -4.04 7.27
CA ALA A 42 -9.63 -3.55 5.97
C ALA A 42 -8.11 -3.61 5.84
N ALA A 43 -7.36 -3.08 6.81
CA ALA A 43 -5.90 -3.14 6.82
C ALA A 43 -5.37 -4.58 6.82
N ALA A 44 -5.99 -5.49 7.58
CA ALA A 44 -5.64 -6.91 7.59
C ALA A 44 -5.86 -7.57 6.22
N ALA A 45 -6.99 -7.30 5.57
CA ALA A 45 -7.30 -7.83 4.24
C ALA A 45 -6.33 -7.31 3.17
N ILE A 46 -5.89 -6.05 3.28
CA ILE A 46 -4.89 -5.44 2.40
C ILE A 46 -3.53 -6.10 2.63
N ALA A 47 -3.12 -6.32 3.88
CA ALA A 47 -1.86 -6.96 4.22
C ALA A 47 -1.75 -8.41 3.69
N ASP A 48 -2.87 -9.13 3.67
CA ASP A 48 -2.94 -10.47 3.06
C ASP A 48 -2.92 -10.42 1.52
N THR A 49 -2.97 -9.23 0.91
CA THR A 49 -3.10 -9.01 -0.54
C THR A 49 -4.33 -9.70 -1.17
N GLY A 50 -5.29 -10.09 -0.33
CA GLY A 50 -6.41 -10.97 -0.70
C GLY A 50 -7.57 -10.26 -1.39
N ILE A 51 -7.54 -8.93 -1.50
CA ILE A 51 -8.62 -8.12 -2.07
C ILE A 51 -8.30 -7.61 -3.48
N PRO A 52 -9.30 -7.60 -4.38
CA PRO A 52 -9.12 -7.18 -5.77
C PRO A 52 -8.62 -5.73 -5.90
N GLY A 53 -8.89 -4.88 -4.90
CA GLY A 53 -8.37 -3.51 -4.83
C GLY A 53 -6.83 -3.43 -4.90
N ILE A 54 -6.11 -4.41 -4.34
CA ILE A 54 -4.64 -4.43 -4.37
C ILE A 54 -4.10 -4.69 -5.77
N ARG A 55 -4.77 -5.55 -6.55
CA ARG A 55 -4.39 -5.75 -7.96
C ARG A 55 -4.60 -4.49 -8.80
N ASN A 56 -5.71 -3.79 -8.59
CA ASN A 56 -5.95 -2.51 -9.25
C ASN A 56 -4.88 -1.49 -8.86
N LEU A 57 -4.49 -1.45 -7.59
CA LEU A 57 -3.41 -0.58 -7.13
C LEU A 57 -2.07 -0.93 -7.80
N ILE A 58 -1.74 -2.20 -7.97
CA ILE A 58 -0.53 -2.59 -8.72
C ILE A 58 -0.63 -2.14 -10.18
N ASP A 59 -1.79 -2.31 -10.82
CA ASP A 59 -2.01 -1.88 -12.22
C ASP A 59 -1.88 -0.36 -12.38
N ASP A 60 -2.47 0.43 -11.49
CA ASP A 60 -2.32 1.88 -11.45
C ASP A 60 -0.85 2.28 -11.24
N ALA A 61 -0.06 1.51 -10.49
CA ALA A 61 1.34 1.81 -10.21
C ALA A 61 2.17 1.54 -11.48
N VAL A 62 1.89 0.44 -12.16
CA VAL A 62 2.49 0.10 -13.45
C VAL A 62 2.15 1.15 -14.51
N ALA A 63 0.89 1.58 -14.57
CA ALA A 63 0.45 2.65 -15.46
C ALA A 63 1.16 3.98 -15.15
N ALA A 64 1.50 4.24 -13.88
CA ALA A 64 2.27 5.40 -13.47
C ALA A 64 3.79 5.29 -13.73
N GLY A 65 4.29 4.11 -14.09
CA GLY A 65 5.70 3.85 -14.42
C GLY A 65 6.50 3.10 -13.36
N TRP A 66 5.85 2.55 -12.33
CA TRP A 66 6.47 1.64 -11.37
C TRP A 66 6.54 0.22 -11.93
N SER A 67 7.44 -0.62 -11.42
CA SER A 67 7.40 -2.05 -11.75
C SER A 67 6.38 -2.77 -10.87
N GLU A 68 5.76 -3.83 -11.39
CA GLU A 68 4.83 -4.67 -10.62
C GLU A 68 5.44 -5.17 -9.31
N GLU A 69 6.70 -5.60 -9.36
CA GLU A 69 7.43 -6.12 -8.20
C GLU A 69 7.64 -5.05 -7.13
N GLU A 70 7.97 -3.83 -7.54
CA GLU A 70 8.16 -2.68 -6.64
C GLU A 70 6.85 -2.29 -5.98
N ALA A 71 5.79 -2.15 -6.76
CA ALA A 71 4.46 -1.84 -6.27
C ALA A 71 3.97 -2.90 -5.28
N ALA A 72 4.10 -4.19 -5.64
CA ALA A 72 3.70 -5.28 -4.76
C ALA A 72 4.51 -5.33 -3.46
N ASN A 73 5.81 -5.07 -3.52
CA ASN A 73 6.66 -5.02 -2.32
C ASN A 73 6.34 -3.82 -1.44
N ALA A 74 6.21 -2.63 -2.04
CA ALA A 74 5.81 -1.40 -1.37
C ALA A 74 4.46 -1.57 -0.66
N ILE A 75 3.48 -2.18 -1.32
CA ILE A 75 2.16 -2.44 -0.74
C ILE A 75 2.27 -3.34 0.48
N LYS A 76 3.06 -4.42 0.42
CA LYS A 76 3.27 -5.32 1.58
C LYS A 76 3.89 -4.60 2.76
N ILE A 77 4.90 -3.76 2.51
CA ILE A 77 5.58 -2.99 3.57
C ILE A 77 4.61 -2.00 4.22
N VAL A 78 3.92 -1.20 3.41
CA VAL A 78 3.01 -0.16 3.89
C VAL A 78 1.81 -0.78 4.61
N SER A 79 1.17 -1.79 4.01
CA SER A 79 0.03 -2.48 4.62
C SER A 79 0.38 -3.13 5.96
N ALA A 80 1.55 -3.77 6.07
CA ALA A 80 2.04 -4.32 7.33
C ALA A 80 2.33 -3.22 8.37
N GLY A 81 2.92 -2.10 7.96
CA GLY A 81 3.17 -0.94 8.83
C GLY A 81 1.87 -0.32 9.36
N MET A 82 0.89 -0.10 8.47
CA MET A 82 -0.44 0.41 8.84
C MET A 82 -1.16 -0.54 9.79
N TYR A 83 -1.18 -1.85 9.48
CA TYR A 83 -1.81 -2.84 10.36
C TYR A 83 -1.18 -2.84 11.77
N ARG A 84 0.15 -2.77 11.88
CA ARG A 84 0.85 -2.67 13.18
C ARG A 84 0.48 -1.39 13.94
N GLY A 85 0.38 -0.26 13.23
CA GLY A 85 -0.08 1.00 13.82
C GLY A 85 -1.51 0.93 14.35
N PHE A 86 -2.39 0.19 13.65
CA PHE A 86 -3.78 -0.03 14.09
C PHE A 86 -3.91 -1.01 15.26
N THR A 87 -3.04 -2.01 15.37
CA THR A 87 -3.07 -3.00 16.45
C THR A 87 -2.31 -2.54 17.71
N GLY A 88 -1.76 -1.32 17.72
CA GLY A 88 -1.02 -0.77 18.86
C GLY A 88 0.16 -1.65 19.29
N THR A 89 0.72 -2.43 18.35
CA THR A 89 1.84 -3.32 18.62
C THR A 89 3.11 -2.60 18.19
N ASP A 90 3.42 -1.49 18.87
CA ASP A 90 4.78 -1.00 18.97
C ASP A 90 5.57 -2.08 19.74
N PRO A 91 6.54 -2.78 19.13
CA PRO A 91 7.40 -3.71 19.88
C PRO A 91 8.41 -2.99 20.80
N ASP A 92 8.37 -1.65 20.86
CA ASP A 92 9.33 -0.77 21.55
C ASP A 92 8.65 0.23 22.53
N GLU A 93 7.52 -0.12 23.15
CA GLU A 93 7.03 0.57 24.38
C GLU A 93 7.36 -0.21 25.67
#